data_AF-A0A2E4PMQ1-F1
#
_entry.id   AF-A0A2E4PMQ1-F1
#
_cell.length_a   1.000
_cell.length_b   1.000
_cell.length_c   1.000
_cell.angle_alpha   90.00
_cell.angle_beta   90.00
_cell.angle_gamma   90.00
#
_symmetry.space_group_name_H-M   'P 1'
#
loop_
_entity.id
_entity.type
_entity.pdbx_description
1 polymer ?
#
loop_
_entity_poly.entity_id
_entity_poly.type
_entity_poly.pdbx_seq_one_letter_code
_entity_poly.pdbx_strand_id
1 'polypeptide(L)'
;MKNIAIIGSGATSIYLLKHLLDKMSILKEEMYSISIFEKNAILGMGMPYNPITTDLYNLSNISSEELPELEITFEDWLKKQSVTFLKKMEIEKDKISKSEVYNRLALGQYLQSQYQSIIQKI
;
A
#
# COMPACT_ATOMS: atom_id res chain seq x y z
N MET A 1 28.78 -4.13 4.73
CA MET A 1 27.31 -4.18 4.80
C MET A 1 26.75 -2.85 4.30
N LYS A 2 25.64 -2.88 3.55
CA LYS A 2 25.03 -1.75 2.84
C LYS A 2 23.94 -1.11 3.70
N ASN A 3 23.87 0.22 3.65
CA ASN A 3 22.77 1.00 4.22
C ASN A 3 21.96 1.57 3.05
N ILE A 4 20.65 1.34 3.07
CA ILE A 4 19.74 1.81 2.01
C ILE A 4 18.93 2.97 2.55
N ALA A 5 18.97 4.10 1.87
CA ALA A 5 18.08 5.23 2.12
C ALA A 5 16.98 5.27 1.06
N ILE A 6 15.73 5.27 1.49
CA ILE A 6 14.55 5.39 0.62
C ILE A 6 13.92 6.76 0.88
N ILE A 7 13.78 7.56 -0.18
CA ILE A 7 13.15 8.89 -0.11
C ILE A 7 11.72 8.79 -0.64
N GLY A 8 10.76 9.02 0.25
CA GLY A 8 9.34 8.79 0.05
C GLY A 8 8.91 7.40 0.54
N SER A 9 7.68 7.30 1.04
CA SER A 9 7.07 6.06 1.52
C SER A 9 5.86 5.62 0.67
N GLY A 10 5.73 6.16 -0.54
CA GLY A 10 4.61 5.86 -1.45
C GLY A 10 4.70 4.48 -2.11
N ALA A 11 3.83 4.25 -3.11
CA ALA A 11 3.68 2.95 -3.78
C ALA A 11 5.01 2.34 -4.25
N THR A 12 5.88 3.12 -4.92
CA THR A 12 7.18 2.62 -5.39
C THR A 12 8.05 2.08 -4.25
N SER A 13 8.08 2.78 -3.12
CA SER A 13 8.84 2.34 -1.94
C SER A 13 8.25 1.07 -1.34
N ILE A 14 6.92 0.94 -1.33
CA ILE A 14 6.23 -0.28 -0.86
C ILE A 14 6.64 -1.48 -1.70
N TYR A 15 6.63 -1.36 -3.04
CA TYR A 15 7.05 -2.45 -3.93
C TYR A 15 8.54 -2.76 -3.80
N LEU A 16 9.39 -1.74 -3.64
CA LEU A 16 10.81 -1.96 -3.35
C LEU A 16 10.99 -2.76 -2.05
N LEU A 17 10.32 -2.35 -0.98
CA LEU A 17 10.39 -3.05 0.32
C LEU A 17 9.85 -4.48 0.22
N LYS A 18 8.76 -4.71 -0.55
CA LYS A 18 8.25 -6.06 -0.81
C LYS A 18 9.30 -6.94 -1.49
N HIS A 19 9.97 -6.43 -2.53
CA HIS A 19 11.03 -7.17 -3.21
C HIS A 19 12.25 -7.42 -2.32
N LEU A 20 12.64 -6.45 -1.48
CA LEU A 20 13.71 -6.64 -0.50
C LEU A 20 13.34 -7.72 0.51
N LEU A 21 12.11 -7.71 1.02
CA LEU A 21 11.59 -8.74 1.93
C LEU A 21 11.61 -10.13 1.27
N ASP A 22 11.14 -10.24 0.01
CA ASP A 22 11.14 -11.51 -0.75
C ASP A 22 12.53 -12.07 -1.00
N LYS A 23 13.55 -11.21 -1.04
CA LYS A 23 14.96 -11.59 -1.25
C LYS A 23 15.78 -11.56 0.03
N MET A 24 15.15 -11.35 1.19
CA MET A 24 15.85 -11.17 2.47
C MET A 24 16.74 -12.36 2.80
N SER A 25 16.34 -13.59 2.48
CA SER A 25 17.16 -14.79 2.71
C SER A 25 18.52 -14.77 2.02
N ILE A 26 18.66 -14.02 0.93
CA ILE A 26 19.90 -13.88 0.15
C ILE A 26 20.62 -12.56 0.53
N LEU A 27 19.86 -11.49 0.81
CA LEU A 27 20.41 -10.16 1.04
C LEU A 27 20.82 -9.88 2.50
N LYS A 28 20.43 -10.74 3.46
CA LYS A 28 20.58 -10.50 4.90
C LYS A 28 22.03 -10.24 5.34
N GLU A 29 23.01 -10.92 4.74
CA GLU A 29 24.42 -10.72 5.09
C GLU A 29 24.99 -9.43 4.50
N GLU A 30 24.38 -8.93 3.42
CA GLU A 30 24.83 -7.72 2.74
C GLU A 30 24.16 -6.46 3.26
N MET A 31 22.93 -6.53 3.78
CA MET A 31 22.16 -5.38 4.25
C MET A 31 22.25 -5.19 5.76
N TYR A 32 22.64 -3.97 6.17
CA TYR A 32 22.68 -3.61 7.59
C TYR A 32 21.42 -2.87 8.03
N SER A 33 20.96 -1.88 7.25
CA SER A 33 19.81 -1.06 7.62
C SER A 33 19.09 -0.46 6.41
N ILE A 34 17.81 -0.16 6.62
CA ILE A 34 16.97 0.58 5.68
C ILE A 34 16.40 1.79 6.42
N SER A 35 16.67 2.98 5.91
CA SER A 35 16.14 4.25 6.43
C SER A 35 15.13 4.80 5.44
N ILE A 36 13.90 5.06 5.88
CA ILE A 36 12.82 5.60 5.05
C ILE A 36 12.54 7.03 5.50
N PHE A 37 12.59 7.97 4.55
CA PHE A 37 12.33 9.38 4.79
C PHE A 37 11.04 9.78 4.11
N GLU A 38 10.08 10.31 4.86
CA GLU A 38 8.80 10.79 4.31
C GLU A 38 8.54 12.20 4.83
N LYS A 39 8.06 13.07 3.94
CA LYS A 39 7.73 14.45 4.32
C LYS A 39 6.38 14.57 5.01
N ASN A 40 5.45 13.65 4.69
CA ASN A 40 4.09 13.63 5.20
C ASN A 40 3.98 12.82 6.50
N ALA A 41 2.99 13.12 7.33
CA ALA A 41 2.74 12.37 8.56
C ALA A 41 2.21 10.94 8.31
N ILE A 42 1.58 10.70 7.15
CA ILE A 42 0.96 9.42 6.79
C ILE A 42 1.95 8.62 5.93
N LEU A 43 2.69 7.72 6.58
CA LEU A 43 3.57 6.77 5.89
C LEU A 43 2.76 5.76 5.07
N GLY A 44 3.33 5.28 3.96
CA GLY A 44 2.69 4.28 3.11
C GLY A 44 1.63 4.85 2.17
N MET A 45 1.38 6.17 2.21
CA MET A 45 0.32 6.82 1.46
C MET A 45 0.86 8.05 0.71
N GLY A 46 1.34 7.81 -0.51
CA GLY A 46 1.82 8.85 -1.42
C GLY A 46 0.70 9.54 -2.21
N MET A 47 1.05 10.56 -2.99
CA MET A 47 0.13 11.12 -3.99
C MET A 47 -0.16 10.09 -5.10
N PRO A 48 -1.38 10.03 -5.66
CA PRO A 48 -2.57 10.82 -5.33
C PRO A 48 -3.50 10.13 -4.32
N TYR A 49 -3.00 9.21 -3.49
CA TYR A 49 -3.82 8.35 -2.61
C TYR A 49 -4.00 8.91 -1.19
N ASN A 50 -3.35 10.03 -0.90
CA ASN A 50 -3.35 10.65 0.42
C ASN A 50 -4.53 11.62 0.58
N PRO A 51 -5.26 11.62 1.72
CA PRO A 51 -6.39 12.54 1.97
C PRO A 51 -6.01 14.03 1.97
N ILE A 52 -4.71 14.36 2.07
CA ILE A 52 -4.22 15.73 1.90
C ILE A 52 -4.32 16.18 0.42
N THR A 53 -4.30 15.23 -0.53
CA THR A 53 -4.14 15.51 -1.97
C THR A 53 -5.26 14.98 -2.84
N THR A 54 -6.26 14.30 -2.28
CA THR A 54 -7.41 13.74 -2.99
C THR A 54 -8.63 13.71 -2.08
N ASP A 55 -9.82 13.56 -2.67
CA ASP A 55 -11.07 13.34 -1.93
C ASP A 55 -11.65 11.94 -2.21
N LEU A 56 -12.78 11.67 -1.57
CA LEU A 56 -13.55 10.42 -1.64
C LEU A 56 -14.08 10.10 -3.04
N TYR A 57 -14.38 11.11 -3.85
CA TYR A 57 -15.04 10.94 -5.15
C TYR A 57 -14.03 10.76 -6.29
N ASN A 58 -12.75 10.99 -6.03
CA ASN A 58 -11.70 10.68 -6.98
C ASN A 58 -11.45 9.18 -7.03
N LEU A 59 -11.83 8.55 -8.15
CA LEU A 59 -11.53 7.17 -8.44
C LEU A 59 -10.03 6.97 -8.73
N SER A 60 -9.53 5.79 -8.36
CA SER A 60 -8.26 5.31 -8.91
C SER A 60 -8.44 5.05 -10.42
N ASN A 61 -7.34 4.82 -11.12
CA ASN A 61 -7.34 4.50 -12.55
C ASN A 61 -6.93 3.04 -12.81
N ILE A 62 -6.87 2.24 -11.75
CA ILE A 62 -6.40 0.85 -11.76
C ILE A 62 -7.28 0.03 -10.83
N SER A 63 -7.69 -1.14 -11.31
CA SER A 63 -8.41 -2.14 -10.53
C SER A 63 -7.45 -3.00 -9.69
N SER A 64 -8.00 -3.90 -8.86
CA SER A 64 -7.16 -4.79 -8.04
C SER A 64 -6.33 -5.76 -8.87
N GLU A 65 -6.83 -6.24 -10.00
CA GLU A 65 -6.11 -7.22 -10.83
C GLU A 65 -4.98 -6.59 -11.67
N GLU A 66 -4.97 -5.27 -11.81
CA GLU A 66 -3.90 -4.51 -12.48
C GLU A 66 -2.76 -4.13 -11.53
N LEU A 67 -2.97 -4.21 -10.21
CA LEU A 67 -1.93 -3.93 -9.23
C LEU A 67 -0.90 -5.07 -9.19
N PRO A 68 0.41 -4.75 -9.17
CA PRO A 68 1.43 -5.76 -8.88
C PRO A 68 1.19 -6.40 -7.51
N GLU A 69 1.64 -7.64 -7.35
CA GLU A 69 1.40 -8.41 -6.13
C GLU A 69 2.08 -7.79 -4.90
N LEU A 70 1.32 -7.68 -3.81
CA LEU A 70 1.80 -7.40 -2.45
C LEU A 70 1.46 -8.60 -1.56
N GLU A 71 1.42 -8.43 -0.23
CA GLU A 71 1.16 -9.56 0.68
C GLU A 71 -0.28 -10.07 0.60
N ILE A 72 -1.20 -9.21 0.20
CA ILE A 72 -2.60 -9.53 -0.07
C ILE A 72 -3.08 -8.64 -1.21
N THR A 73 -3.97 -9.16 -2.06
CA THR A 73 -4.58 -8.37 -3.14
C THR A 73 -5.44 -7.24 -2.56
N PHE A 74 -5.65 -6.18 -3.34
CA PHE A 74 -6.51 -5.07 -2.91
C PHE A 74 -7.96 -5.54 -2.70
N GLU A 75 -8.47 -6.40 -3.57
CA GLU A 75 -9.79 -7.04 -3.44
C GLU A 75 -9.93 -7.80 -2.13
N ASP A 76 -9.01 -8.73 -1.83
CA ASP A 76 -9.09 -9.54 -0.61
C ASP A 76 -8.92 -8.69 0.65
N TRP A 77 -8.11 -7.64 0.57
CA TRP A 77 -7.98 -6.67 1.64
C TRP A 77 -9.29 -5.91 1.88
N LEU A 78 -9.99 -5.47 0.83
CA LEU A 78 -11.30 -4.81 0.94
C LEU A 78 -12.35 -5.75 1.56
N LYS A 79 -12.41 -7.02 1.13
CA LYS A 79 -13.36 -8.02 1.66
C LYS A 79 -13.20 -8.24 3.17
N LYS A 80 -11.99 -8.06 3.70
CA LYS A 80 -11.66 -8.16 5.13
C LYS A 80 -12.06 -6.93 5.95
N GLN A 81 -12.41 -5.81 5.32
CA GLN A 81 -12.76 -4.59 6.04
C GLN A 81 -14.14 -4.66 6.70
N SER A 82 -14.30 -3.86 7.76
CA SER A 82 -15.58 -3.68 8.44
C SER A 82 -16.61 -2.96 7.54
N VAL A 83 -17.89 -3.24 7.74
CA VAL A 83 -18.98 -2.54 7.03
C VAL A 83 -18.91 -1.03 7.25
N THR A 84 -18.53 -0.58 8.45
CA THR A 84 -18.36 0.84 8.77
C THR A 84 -17.24 1.49 7.96
N PHE A 85 -16.11 0.81 7.78
CA PHE A 85 -15.01 1.30 6.95
C PHE A 85 -15.46 1.40 5.49
N LEU A 86 -16.05 0.32 4.96
CA LEU A 86 -16.50 0.27 3.56
C LEU A 86 -17.54 1.35 3.26
N LYS A 87 -18.48 1.60 4.19
CA LYS A 87 -19.47 2.66 4.06
C LYS A 87 -18.84 4.06 4.00
N LYS A 88 -17.78 4.33 4.76
CA LYS A 88 -17.03 5.61 4.68
C LYS A 88 -16.32 5.80 3.35
N MET A 89 -16.02 4.70 2.66
CA MET A 89 -15.37 4.68 1.35
C MET A 89 -16.39 4.58 0.19
N GLU A 90 -17.70 4.61 0.47
CA GLU A 90 -18.76 4.38 -0.54
C GLU A 90 -18.62 3.04 -1.28
N ILE A 91 -18.15 2.00 -0.58
CA ILE A 91 -17.99 0.65 -1.13
C ILE A 91 -19.06 -0.28 -0.57
N GLU A 92 -19.79 -0.94 -1.45
CA GLU A 92 -20.74 -2.00 -1.09
C GLU A 92 -20.02 -3.35 -1.00
N LYS A 93 -20.11 -4.02 0.16
CA LYS A 93 -19.36 -5.25 0.43
C LYS A 93 -19.65 -6.37 -0.57
N ASP A 94 -20.91 -6.53 -0.95
CA ASP A 94 -21.36 -7.61 -1.85
C ASP A 94 -21.02 -7.34 -3.33
N LYS A 95 -20.53 -6.14 -3.65
CA LYS A 95 -20.07 -5.74 -4.99
C LYS A 95 -18.54 -5.69 -5.10
N ILE A 96 -17.81 -6.15 -4.09
CA ILE A 96 -16.34 -6.14 -4.16
C ILE A 96 -15.87 -7.17 -5.19
N SER A 97 -15.11 -6.71 -6.19
CA SER A 97 -14.58 -7.50 -7.29
C SER A 97 -13.17 -7.03 -7.66
N LYS A 98 -12.33 -7.94 -8.13
CA LYS A 98 -10.96 -7.62 -8.58
C LYS A 98 -10.89 -6.69 -9.79
N SER A 99 -11.94 -6.64 -10.61
CA SER A 99 -12.02 -5.81 -11.83
C SER A 99 -12.61 -4.42 -11.59
N GLU A 100 -13.14 -4.16 -10.39
CA GLU A 100 -13.73 -2.86 -10.04
C GLU A 100 -12.66 -1.85 -9.67
N VAL A 101 -12.95 -0.58 -9.95
CA VAL A 101 -12.08 0.54 -9.63
C VAL A 101 -12.66 1.29 -8.44
N TYR A 102 -11.87 1.39 -7.36
CA TYR A 102 -12.29 2.03 -6.12
C TYR A 102 -11.70 3.43 -5.98
N ASN A 103 -12.21 4.20 -5.02
CA ASN A 103 -11.69 5.53 -4.75
C ASN A 103 -10.22 5.51 -4.30
N ARG A 104 -9.50 6.60 -4.59
CA ARG A 104 -8.08 6.74 -4.28
C ARG A 104 -7.76 6.64 -2.79
N LEU A 105 -8.70 7.01 -1.92
CA LEU A 105 -8.51 6.90 -0.47
C LEU A 105 -8.53 5.43 -0.03
N ALA A 106 -9.41 4.60 -0.59
CA ALA A 106 -9.45 3.17 -0.31
C ALA A 106 -8.14 2.49 -0.77
N LEU A 107 -7.65 2.84 -1.96
CA LEU A 107 -6.35 2.37 -2.44
C LEU A 107 -5.19 2.87 -1.55
N GLY A 108 -5.26 4.11 -1.08
CA GLY A 108 -4.28 4.66 -0.13
C GLY A 108 -4.24 3.92 1.20
N GLN A 109 -5.41 3.62 1.78
CA GLN A 109 -5.54 2.84 3.01
C GLN A 109 -5.01 1.41 2.82
N TYR A 110 -5.27 0.80 1.67
CA TYR A 110 -4.67 -0.49 1.31
C TYR A 110 -3.14 -0.41 1.27
N LEU A 111 -2.58 0.55 0.52
CA LEU A 111 -1.13 0.72 0.40
C LEU A 111 -0.47 0.97 1.76
N GLN A 112 -1.09 1.79 2.62
CA GLN A 112 -0.62 1.99 3.98
C GLN A 112 -0.65 0.69 4.80
N SER A 113 -1.70 -0.11 4.67
CA SER A 113 -1.79 -1.41 5.34
C SER A 113 -0.71 -2.38 4.86
N GLN A 114 -0.43 -2.42 3.55
CA GLN A 114 0.67 -3.23 3.00
C GLN A 114 2.03 -2.74 3.49
N TYR A 115 2.25 -1.42 3.48
CA TYR A 115 3.46 -0.80 4.02
C TYR A 115 3.71 -1.23 5.47
N GLN A 116 2.71 -1.08 6.34
CA GLN A 116 2.83 -1.44 7.76
C GLN A 116 3.13 -2.92 7.98
N SER A 117 2.52 -3.80 7.17
CA SER A 117 2.76 -5.24 7.26
C SER A 117 4.18 -5.61 6.81
N ILE A 118 4.69 -4.98 5.75
CA ILE A 118 6.04 -5.23 5.22
C ILE A 118 7.12 -4.72 6.19
N ILE A 119 6.98 -3.51 6.75
CA ILE A 119 7.99 -2.96 7.68
C ILE A 119 8.12 -3.76 8.98
N GLN A 120 7.09 -4.51 9.37
CA GLN A 120 7.14 -5.39 10.55
C GLN A 120 7.91 -6.69 10.29
N LYS A 121 8.12 -7.04 9.01
CA LYS A 121 8.73 -8.30 8.58
C LYS A 121 10.14 -8.12 8.04
N ILE A 122 10.50 -6.89 7.66
CA ILE A 122 11.79 -6.56 7.04
C ILE A 122 12.90 -6.31 8.06
#